data_AF-A0A2D9N745-F1
#
_entry.id   AF-A0A2D9N745-F1
#
_cell.length_a   1.000
_cell.length_b   1.000
_cell.length_c   1.000
_cell.angle_alpha   90.00
_cell.angle_beta   90.00
_cell.angle_gamma   90.00
#
_symmetry.space_group_name_H-M   'P 1'
#
loop_
_entity.id
_entity.type
_entity.pdbx_description
1 polymer ?
#
loop_
_entity_poly.entity_id
_entity_poly.type
_entity_poly.pdbx_seq_one_letter_code
_entity_poly.pdbx_strand_id
1 'polypeptide(L)'
;MINNFENFSWEYNPEEDPYVKRQITPENTKAVRYEEIMFFNQLHEALVGVVEKPDGPPIACYDSLKSLAILQDEHGLDEDDARMALNQLMDTDLGPTAPCFLDTTILEK
;
A
#
# COMPACT_ATOMS: atom_id res chain seq x y z
N MET A 1 24.34 13.53 -31.62
CA MET A 1 23.58 14.51 -30.82
C MET A 1 23.70 14.04 -29.38
N ILE A 2 24.30 14.87 -28.52
CA ILE A 2 24.48 14.55 -27.10
C ILE A 2 23.23 15.08 -26.39
N ASN A 3 22.47 14.20 -25.73
CA ASN A 3 21.35 14.61 -24.90
C ASN A 3 21.90 15.39 -23.70
N ASN A 4 21.55 16.67 -23.62
CA ASN A 4 21.95 17.56 -22.55
C ASN A 4 21.06 17.28 -21.33
N PHE A 5 21.63 16.71 -20.27
CA PHE A 5 20.93 16.35 -19.03
C PHE A 5 20.90 17.49 -18.01
N GLU A 6 21.07 18.75 -18.44
CA GLU A 6 21.21 19.92 -17.57
C GLU A 6 19.91 20.37 -16.87
N ASN A 7 18.77 19.70 -17.12
CA ASN A 7 17.46 20.09 -16.57
C ASN A 7 16.86 19.10 -15.55
N PHE A 8 17.60 18.09 -15.09
CA PHE A 8 17.16 17.29 -13.94
C PHE A 8 17.62 17.96 -12.64
N SER A 9 16.72 18.73 -12.03
CA SER A 9 16.89 19.25 -10.67
C SER A 9 16.54 18.15 -9.67
N TRP A 10 17.49 17.81 -8.78
CA TRP A 10 17.26 16.94 -7.62
C TRP A 10 16.66 17.70 -6.43
N GLU A 11 16.15 18.91 -6.64
CA GLU A 11 15.55 19.71 -5.59
C GLU A 11 14.22 19.10 -5.18
N TYR A 12 14.28 18.28 -4.14
CA TYR A 12 13.12 17.78 -3.43
C TYR A 12 12.27 18.97 -2.95
N ASN A 13 11.04 19.07 -3.47
CA ASN A 13 10.07 20.08 -3.05
C ASN A 13 9.07 19.46 -2.04
N PRO A 14 9.22 19.74 -0.74
CA PRO A 14 8.34 19.19 0.29
C PRO A 14 6.88 19.67 0.19
N GLU A 15 6.60 20.75 -0.54
CA GLU A 15 5.22 21.25 -0.73
C GLU A 15 4.43 20.46 -1.77
N GLU A 16 5.13 19.83 -2.71
CA GLU A 16 4.60 18.94 -3.76
C GLU A 16 4.60 17.47 -3.32
N ASP A 17 5.29 17.14 -2.23
CA ASP A 17 5.32 15.79 -1.68
C ASP A 17 3.99 15.50 -0.95
N PRO A 18 3.15 14.59 -1.48
CA PRO A 18 1.87 14.24 -0.87
C PRO A 18 2.03 13.54 0.49
N TYR A 19 3.23 13.10 0.85
CA TYR A 19 3.53 12.43 2.12
C TYR A 19 3.92 13.42 3.24
N VAL A 20 4.39 14.63 2.92
CA VAL A 20 4.84 15.62 3.93
C VAL A 20 3.67 16.24 4.71
N LYS A 21 2.49 16.38 4.09
CA LYS A 21 1.32 17.04 4.70
C LYS A 21 0.58 16.18 5.73
N ARG A 22 1.05 14.98 6.06
CA ARG A 22 0.41 14.06 7.03
C ARG A 22 0.64 14.40 8.51
N GLN A 23 1.04 15.63 8.85
CA GLN A 23 1.27 16.02 10.25
C GLN A 23 -0.05 16.20 11.04
N ILE A 24 -0.51 15.09 11.61
CA ILE A 24 -1.07 14.88 12.96
C ILE A 24 -2.01 15.99 13.50
N THR A 25 -3.32 15.76 13.38
CA THR A 25 -4.31 16.32 14.33
C THR A 25 -4.50 15.35 15.50
N PRO A 26 -4.25 15.78 16.75
CA PRO A 26 -4.39 14.93 17.92
C PRO A 26 -5.79 15.11 18.49
N GLU A 27 -6.81 14.60 17.82
CA GLU A 27 -8.09 14.47 18.52
C GLU A 27 -8.92 13.29 18.02
N ASN A 28 -9.37 12.54 19.01
CA ASN A 28 -10.38 11.49 19.02
C ASN A 28 -10.01 10.04 18.69
N THR A 29 -10.29 9.26 19.76
CA THR A 29 -10.67 7.85 19.82
C THR A 29 -9.58 6.81 19.63
N LYS A 30 -9.64 5.81 20.52
CA LYS A 30 -8.94 4.52 20.49
C LYS A 30 -9.31 3.71 19.23
N ALA A 31 -9.16 4.27 18.05
CA ALA A 31 -8.90 3.48 16.87
C ALA A 31 -7.46 3.02 17.05
N VAL A 32 -7.23 1.71 17.05
CA VAL A 32 -5.90 1.19 16.77
C VAL A 32 -5.56 1.77 15.40
N ARG A 33 -4.76 2.85 15.41
CA ARG A 33 -4.31 3.51 14.20
C ARG A 33 -3.26 2.56 13.62
N TYR A 34 -3.71 1.60 12.83
CA TYR A 34 -2.85 0.80 11.95
C TYR A 34 -2.12 1.67 10.90
N GLU A 35 -2.31 3.00 10.97
CA GLU A 35 -1.54 4.08 10.34
C GLU A 35 -0.04 4.00 10.62
N GLU A 36 0.40 3.27 11.66
CA GLU A 36 1.81 2.91 11.88
C GLU A 36 2.26 1.82 10.89
N ILE A 37 2.42 2.26 9.65
CA ILE A 37 3.34 1.71 8.66
C ILE A 37 3.29 0.18 8.50
N MET A 38 2.18 -0.35 7.99
CA MET A 38 2.26 -1.55 7.17
C MET A 38 3.10 -1.21 5.93
N PHE A 39 4.40 -1.48 6.00
CA PHE A 39 5.27 -1.35 4.85
C PHE A 39 4.84 -2.40 3.84
N PHE A 40 4.41 -2.02 2.63
CA PHE A 40 4.14 -2.96 1.53
C PHE A 40 5.30 -3.94 1.27
N ASN A 41 6.51 -3.60 1.71
CA ASN A 41 7.66 -4.51 1.74
C ASN A 41 7.42 -5.78 2.57
N GLN A 42 6.65 -5.71 3.65
CA GLN A 42 6.26 -6.87 4.47
C GLN A 42 5.35 -7.81 3.68
N LEU A 43 4.54 -7.28 2.76
CA LEU A 43 3.66 -8.06 1.90
C LEU A 43 4.36 -8.56 0.63
N HIS A 44 5.70 -8.48 0.54
CA HIS A 44 6.44 -8.91 -0.65
C HIS A 44 6.14 -10.37 -1.04
N GLU A 45 6.03 -11.25 -0.06
CA GLU A 45 5.71 -12.67 -0.29
C GLU A 45 4.26 -12.91 -0.74
N ALA A 46 3.37 -11.95 -0.49
CA ALA A 46 2.00 -11.95 -0.99
C ALA A 46 1.88 -11.31 -2.38
N LEU A 47 2.95 -10.71 -2.94
CA LEU A 47 2.88 -10.06 -4.25
C LEU A 47 2.64 -11.10 -5.35
N VAL A 48 1.51 -10.99 -6.04
CA VAL A 48 1.15 -11.83 -7.20
C VAL A 48 1.74 -11.23 -8.47
N GLY A 49 1.71 -9.91 -8.60
CA GLY A 49 2.23 -9.23 -9.78
C GLY A 49 1.76 -7.80 -9.88
N VAL A 50 1.91 -7.22 -11.08
CA VAL A 50 1.55 -5.84 -11.36
C VAL A 50 0.61 -5.81 -12.57
N VAL A 51 -0.50 -5.11 -12.44
CA VAL A 51 -1.49 -4.91 -13.51
C VAL A 51 -1.27 -3.54 -14.12
N GLU A 52 -0.97 -3.52 -15.42
CA GLU A 52 -0.92 -2.28 -16.20
C GLU A 52 -2.33 -1.78 -16.49
N LYS A 53 -2.54 -0.48 -16.31
CA LYS A 53 -3.80 0.19 -16.67
C LYS A 53 -3.61 0.96 -17.98
N PRO A 54 -4.62 1.00 -18.88
CA PRO A 54 -4.53 1.75 -20.13
C PRO A 54 -4.30 3.26 -19.91
N ASP A 55 -4.96 3.83 -18.90
CA ASP A 55 -4.99 5.27 -18.63
C ASP A 55 -4.51 5.60 -17.21
N GLY A 56 -3.59 4.81 -16.67
CA GLY A 56 -3.12 5.04 -15.30
C GLY A 56 -1.82 4.33 -14.96
N PRO A 57 -1.23 4.69 -13.80
CA PRO A 57 -0.06 4.00 -13.31
C PRO A 57 -0.40 2.53 -12.99
N PRO A 58 0.61 1.65 -13.12
CA PRO A 58 0.44 0.24 -12.83
C PRO A 58 0.12 0.01 -11.36
N ILE A 59 -0.57 -1.10 -11.07
CA ILE A 59 -1.02 -1.44 -9.72
C ILE A 59 -0.43 -2.76 -9.28
N ALA A 60 0.19 -2.77 -8.09
CA ALA A 60 0.62 -4.00 -7.44
C ALA A 60 -0.60 -4.77 -6.91
N CYS A 61 -0.62 -6.06 -7.20
CA CYS A 61 -1.67 -6.98 -6.79
C CYS A 61 -1.10 -8.03 -5.85
N TYR A 62 -1.75 -8.19 -4.70
CA TYR A 62 -1.35 -9.10 -3.64
C TYR A 62 -2.39 -10.19 -3.45
N ASP A 63 -1.95 -11.33 -2.94
CA ASP A 63 -2.79 -12.43 -2.51
C ASP A 63 -3.43 -12.08 -1.17
N SER A 64 -4.76 -12.09 -1.11
CA SER A 64 -5.50 -11.65 0.07
C SER A 64 -5.26 -12.56 1.27
N LEU A 65 -5.21 -13.88 1.08
CA LEU A 65 -5.02 -14.84 2.16
C LEU A 65 -3.60 -14.82 2.70
N LYS A 66 -2.61 -14.74 1.81
CA LYS A 66 -1.22 -14.58 2.25
C LYS A 66 -1.01 -13.25 2.96
N SER A 67 -1.65 -12.18 2.47
CA SER A 67 -1.60 -10.88 3.13
C SER A 67 -2.19 -10.96 4.54
N LEU A 68 -3.33 -11.63 4.74
CA LEU A 68 -3.90 -11.87 6.06
C LEU A 68 -2.94 -12.66 6.97
N ALA A 69 -2.38 -13.76 6.46
CA ALA A 69 -1.44 -14.58 7.23
C ALA A 69 -0.21 -13.78 7.69
N ILE A 70 0.37 -12.97 6.79
CA ILE A 70 1.50 -12.09 7.12
C ILE A 70 1.10 -11.06 8.19
N LEU A 71 -0.10 -10.48 8.09
CA LEU A 71 -0.59 -9.54 9.09
C LEU A 71 -0.79 -10.19 10.47
N GLN A 72 -1.26 -11.43 10.51
CA GLN A 72 -1.37 -12.19 11.75
C GLN A 72 0.01 -12.52 12.33
N ASP A 73 0.94 -12.97 11.50
CA ASP A 73 2.27 -13.42 11.94
C ASP A 73 3.19 -12.26 12.36
N GLU A 74 3.26 -11.20 11.55
CA GLU A 74 4.17 -10.07 11.78
C GLU A 74 3.66 -9.09 12.86
N HIS A 75 2.34 -8.94 12.98
CA HIS A 75 1.73 -7.95 13.89
C HIS A 75 0.96 -8.59 15.04
N GLY A 76 0.88 -9.92 15.11
CA GLY A 76 0.17 -10.64 16.18
C GLY A 76 -1.34 -10.36 16.20
N LEU A 77 -1.90 -9.99 15.06
CA LEU A 77 -3.32 -9.65 14.93
C LEU A 77 -4.19 -10.91 14.96
N ASP A 78 -5.38 -10.80 15.54
CA ASP A 78 -6.39 -11.82 15.34
C ASP A 78 -6.98 -11.76 13.92
N GLU A 79 -7.78 -12.75 13.53
CA GLU A 79 -8.31 -12.82 12.16
C GLU A 79 -9.22 -11.63 11.82
N ASP A 80 -10.01 -11.16 12.77
CA ASP A 80 -10.95 -10.06 12.55
C ASP A 80 -10.19 -8.72 12.42
N ASP A 81 -9.17 -8.51 13.24
CA ASP A 81 -8.28 -7.35 13.20
C ASP A 81 -7.42 -7.35 11.93
N ALA A 82 -6.85 -8.48 11.54
CA ALA A 82 -6.09 -8.60 10.29
C ALA A 82 -6.97 -8.31 9.07
N ARG A 83 -8.22 -8.75 9.08
CA ARG A 83 -9.20 -8.46 8.03
C ARG A 83 -9.59 -6.99 8.01
N MET A 84 -9.76 -6.37 9.17
CA MET A 84 -10.03 -4.94 9.27
C MET A 84 -8.84 -4.12 8.76
N ALA A 85 -7.61 -4.51 9.11
CA ALA A 85 -6.39 -3.87 8.62
C ALA A 85 -6.23 -4.01 7.09
N LEU A 86 -6.50 -5.19 6.53
CA LEU A 86 -6.47 -5.40 5.08
C LEU A 86 -7.52 -4.56 4.35
N ASN A 87 -8.76 -4.51 4.87
CA ASN A 87 -9.81 -3.66 4.30
C ASN A 87 -9.42 -2.19 4.39
N GLN A 88 -8.78 -1.75 5.47
CA GLN A 88 -8.24 -0.39 5.56
C GLN A 88 -7.15 -0.12 4.51
N LEU A 89 -6.31 -1.09 4.17
CA LEU A 89 -5.34 -0.94 3.07
C LEU A 89 -6.02 -0.83 1.68
N MET A 90 -7.20 -1.42 1.52
CA MET A 90 -8.01 -1.31 0.31
C MET A 90 -8.79 0.01 0.24
N ASP A 91 -9.32 0.44 1.39
CA ASP A 91 -10.20 1.60 1.52
C ASP A 91 -9.46 2.91 1.79
N THR A 92 -8.18 2.86 2.20
CA THR A 92 -7.37 4.07 2.39
C THR A 92 -7.25 4.82 1.08
N ASP A 93 -7.23 6.16 1.16
CA ASP A 93 -7.08 7.16 0.08
C ASP A 93 -5.75 7.03 -0.70
N LEU A 94 -5.38 5.83 -1.12
CA LEU A 94 -4.28 5.53 -2.04
C LEU A 94 -4.67 5.88 -3.49
N GLY A 95 -5.92 6.32 -3.70
CA GLY A 95 -6.41 6.84 -4.96
C GLY A 95 -6.40 5.81 -6.09
N PRO A 96 -6.25 6.23 -7.35
CA PRO A 96 -6.33 5.32 -8.50
C PRO A 96 -5.16 4.31 -8.59
N THR A 97 -4.17 4.43 -7.71
CA THR A 97 -2.97 3.57 -7.59
C THR A 97 -3.05 2.61 -6.42
N ALA A 98 -4.19 2.54 -5.73
CA ALA A 98 -4.40 1.62 -4.61
C ALA A 98 -4.05 0.18 -5.01
N PRO A 99 -3.32 -0.56 -4.18
CA PRO A 99 -2.98 -1.95 -4.44
C PRO A 99 -4.26 -2.78 -4.55
N CYS A 100 -4.20 -3.81 -5.39
CA CYS A 100 -5.29 -4.74 -5.55
C CYS A 100 -5.05 -5.97 -4.67
N PHE A 101 -6.09 -6.51 -4.05
CA PHE A 101 -6.01 -7.77 -3.29
C PHE A 101 -6.91 -8.80 -3.95
N LEU A 102 -6.31 -9.91 -4.38
CA LEU A 102 -6.97 -10.96 -5.15
C LEU A 102 -7.11 -12.21 -4.32
N ASP A 103 -8.27 -12.85 -4.42
CA ASP A 103 -8.45 -14.23 -3.95
C ASP A 103 -7.88 -15.20 -4.99
N THR A 104 -6.71 -15.74 -4.69
CA THR A 104 -5.96 -16.67 -5.54
C THR A 104 -6.38 -18.12 -5.31
N THR A 105 -7.23 -18.44 -4.31
CA THR A 105 -7.68 -19.82 -4.04
C THR A 105 -8.39 -20.46 -5.23
N ILE A 106 -8.95 -19.63 -6.10
CA ILE A 106 -9.63 -20.04 -7.33
C ILE A 106 -8.64 -20.67 -8.35
N LEU A 107 -7.34 -20.35 -8.24
CA LEU A 107 -6.29 -20.80 -9.15
C LEU A 107 -5.58 -22.08 -8.70
N GLU A 108 -5.73 -22.52 -7.45
CA GLU A 108 -5.06 -23.72 -6.91
C GLU A 108 -5.76 -25.05 -7.26
N LYS A 109 -6.38 -25.16 -8.44
CA LYS A 109 -7.06 -26.38 -8.91
C LYS A 109 -6.17 -27.33 -9.70
#